data_AF-A0A5S9MCQ0-F1
#
_entry.id   AF-A0A5S9MCQ0-F1
#
_cell.length_a   1.000
_cell.length_b   1.000
_cell.length_c   1.000
_cell.angle_alpha   90.00
_cell.angle_beta   90.00
_cell.angle_gamma   90.00
#
_symmetry.space_group_name_H-M   'P 1'
#
loop_
_entity.id
_entity.type
_entity.pdbx_description
1 polymer ?
#
loop_
_entity_poly.entity_id
_entity_poly.type
_entity_poly.pdbx_seq_one_letter_code
_entity_poly.pdbx_strand_id
1 'polypeptide(L)'
;MIFQGLEFTGEKPFKDVLIHGLIRDEQGRKMSKSLGNGIDPMEVIDKYGADSLRYFLATGSSPGQDLRFSFEKVESTWNFANKIWNASRFALMNMMV
;
A
#
# COMPACT_ATOMS: atom_id res chain seq x y z
N MET A 1 18.44 7.53 -15.87
CA MET A 1 17.10 7.86 -16.40
C MET A 1 17.06 9.27 -17.00
N ILE A 2 17.02 10.37 -16.23
CA ILE A 2 16.95 11.73 -16.82
C ILE A 2 18.14 12.03 -17.75
N PHE A 3 19.38 11.94 -17.24
CA PHE A 3 20.58 12.24 -18.04
C PHE A 3 20.68 11.37 -19.31
N GLN A 4 20.40 10.07 -19.19
CA GLN A 4 20.41 9.14 -20.32
C GLN A 4 19.30 9.44 -21.34
N GLY A 5 18.10 9.83 -20.89
CA GLY A 5 17.02 10.22 -21.79
C GLY A 5 17.40 11.45 -22.62
N LEU A 6 17.94 12.48 -21.97
CA LEU A 6 18.40 13.68 -22.65
C LEU A 6 19.55 13.38 -23.63
N GLU A 7 20.51 12.55 -23.23
CA GLU A 7 21.67 12.20 -24.06
C GLU A 7 21.26 11.43 -25.33
N PHE A 8 20.43 10.39 -25.20
CA PHE A 8 20.15 9.49 -26.32
C PHE A 8 18.91 9.86 -27.13
N THR A 9 18.01 10.67 -26.58
CA THR A 9 16.72 10.98 -27.24
C THR A 9 16.50 12.48 -27.43
N GLY A 10 17.28 13.34 -26.78
CA GLY A 10 17.06 14.80 -26.78
C GLY A 10 15.82 15.24 -25.98
N GLU A 11 15.09 14.31 -25.38
CA GLU A 11 13.84 14.57 -24.67
C GLU A 11 13.87 14.05 -23.22
N LYS A 12 13.06 14.65 -22.35
CA LYS A 12 12.90 14.14 -20.98
C LYS A 12 12.08 12.84 -20.99
N PRO A 13 12.50 11.79 -20.27
CA PRO A 13 11.84 10.49 -20.30
C PRO A 13 10.48 10.45 -19.58
N PHE A 14 10.19 11.45 -18.74
CA PHE A 14 8.91 11.58 -18.05
C PHE A 14 8.62 13.06 -17.79
N LYS A 15 7.33 13.42 -17.83
CA LYS A 15 6.88 14.79 -17.57
C LYS A 15 6.84 15.10 -16.08
N ASP A 16 6.32 14.16 -15.30
CA ASP A 16 6.03 14.28 -13.88
C ASP A 16 6.66 13.11 -13.11
N VAL A 17 7.13 13.36 -11.89
CA VAL A 17 7.71 12.34 -11.02
C VAL A 17 7.01 12.38 -9.68
N LEU A 18 6.37 11.27 -9.30
CA LEU A 18 5.79 11.10 -7.98
C LEU A 18 6.77 10.30 -7.11
N ILE A 19 7.20 10.91 -6.00
CA ILE A 19 8.04 10.27 -4.99
C ILE A 19 7.17 9.98 -3.77
N HIS A 20 7.06 8.71 -3.40
CA HIS A 20 6.40 8.29 -2.17
C HIS A 20 7.41 8.14 -1.03
N GLY A 21 6.91 8.17 0.21
CA GLY A 21 7.72 7.88 1.40
C GLY A 21 8.14 6.41 1.46
N LEU A 22 9.03 6.11 2.40
CA LEU A 22 9.49 4.75 2.69
C LEU A 22 8.57 4.08 3.71
N ILE A 23 8.52 2.75 3.64
CA ILE A 23 7.90 1.96 4.71
C ILE A 23 8.93 1.73 5.81
N ARG A 24 8.52 1.96 7.05
CA ARG A 24 9.32 1.80 8.27
C ARG A 24 8.75 0.67 9.12
N ASP A 25 9.64 -0.04 9.82
CA ASP A 25 9.24 -1.01 10.83
C ASP A 25 8.62 -0.32 12.06
N GLU A 26 8.14 -1.10 13.03
CA GLU A 26 7.48 -0.58 14.24
C GLU A 26 8.38 0.35 15.08
N GLN A 27 9.70 0.17 14.97
CA GLN A 27 10.73 1.00 15.63
C GLN A 27 11.07 2.26 14.84
N GLY A 28 10.45 2.47 13.67
CA GLY A 28 10.67 3.61 12.80
C GLY A 28 11.93 3.50 11.94
N ARG A 29 12.58 2.34 11.86
CA ARG A 29 13.73 2.13 10.98
C ARG A 29 13.24 1.82 9.57
N LYS A 30 13.98 2.29 8.56
CA LYS A 30 13.70 1.95 7.15
C LYS A 30 13.65 0.43 7.00
N MET A 31 12.59 -0.09 6.37
CA MET A 31 12.59 -1.50 5.98
C MET A 31 13.60 -1.75 4.87
N SER A 32 14.44 -2.76 5.04
CA SER A 32 15.42 -3.15 4.04
C SER A 32 15.84 -4.61 4.22
N LYS A 33 16.23 -5.24 3.11
CA LYS A 33 16.79 -6.61 3.13
C LYS A 33 18.05 -6.69 3.99
N SER A 34 18.93 -5.68 3.89
CA SER A 34 20.18 -5.63 4.65
C SER A 34 19.98 -5.56 6.17
N LEU A 35 18.89 -4.94 6.63
CA LEU A 35 18.55 -4.86 8.05
C LEU A 35 17.70 -6.06 8.52
N GLY A 36 17.25 -6.92 7.59
CA GLY A 36 16.45 -8.11 7.91
C GLY A 36 15.08 -7.80 8.52
N ASN A 37 14.60 -6.55 8.42
CA ASN A 37 13.36 -6.07 9.03
C ASN A 37 12.22 -5.89 8.01
N GLY A 38 12.37 -6.46 6.81
CA GLY A 38 11.31 -6.48 5.81
C GLY A 38 10.23 -7.49 6.19
N ILE A 39 9.00 -7.19 5.80
CA ILE A 39 7.85 -8.10 5.90
C ILE A 39 7.54 -8.59 4.50
N ASP A 40 7.33 -9.91 4.35
CA ASP A 40 6.90 -10.45 3.07
C ASP A 40 5.44 -10.04 2.82
N PRO A 41 5.15 -9.26 1.75
CA PRO A 41 3.79 -8.88 1.43
C PRO A 41 2.88 -10.09 1.19
N MET A 42 3.42 -11.23 0.73
CA MET A 42 2.62 -12.43 0.46
C MET A 42 2.06 -13.03 1.75
N GLU A 43 2.85 -13.05 2.84
CA GLU A 43 2.36 -13.51 4.15
C GLU A 43 1.21 -12.64 4.67
N VAL A 44 1.28 -11.32 4.43
CA VAL A 44 0.22 -10.38 4.81
C VAL A 44 -1.03 -10.59 3.96
N ILE A 45 -0.85 -10.83 2.65
CA ILE A 45 -1.94 -11.10 1.71
C ILE A 45 -2.65 -12.41 2.07
N ASP A 46 -1.92 -13.45 2.40
CA ASP A 46 -2.50 -14.74 2.78
C ASP A 46 -3.35 -14.63 4.05
N LYS A 47 -2.97 -13.73 4.97
CA LYS A 47 -3.67 -13.53 6.24
C LYS A 47 -4.84 -12.54 6.16
N TYR A 48 -4.67 -11.43 5.45
CA TYR A 48 -5.60 -10.29 5.47
C TYR A 48 -6.17 -9.92 4.08
N GLY A 49 -5.69 -10.56 3.01
CA GLY A 49 -6.09 -10.25 1.64
C GLY A 49 -5.37 -9.05 1.03
N ALA A 50 -5.29 -9.04 -0.30
CA ALA A 50 -4.58 -8.02 -1.06
C ALA A 50 -5.20 -6.62 -0.92
N ASP A 51 -6.53 -6.52 -0.86
CA ASP A 51 -7.21 -5.24 -0.76
C ASP A 51 -6.93 -4.54 0.58
N SER A 52 -6.85 -5.31 1.67
CA SER A 52 -6.53 -4.76 2.98
C SER A 52 -5.11 -4.20 3.04
N LEU A 53 -4.13 -4.91 2.46
CA LEU A 53 -2.76 -4.42 2.34
C LEU A 53 -2.67 -3.18 1.44
N ARG A 54 -3.30 -3.20 0.25
CA ARG A 54 -3.30 -2.07 -0.69
C ARG A 54 -3.94 -0.83 -0.09
N TYR A 55 -5.10 -1.01 0.56
CA TYR A 55 -5.81 0.10 1.21
C TYR A 55 -4.96 0.68 2.33
N PHE A 56 -4.36 -0.16 3.18
CA PHE A 56 -3.44 0.27 4.23
C PHE A 56 -2.26 1.09 3.68
N LEU A 57 -1.60 0.62 2.62
CA LEU A 57 -0.47 1.31 2.01
C LEU A 57 -0.88 2.64 1.34
N ALA A 58 -2.06 2.70 0.75
CA ALA A 58 -2.55 3.88 0.05
C ALA A 58 -3.07 4.97 0.99
N THR A 59 -3.60 4.61 2.16
CA THR A 59 -4.25 5.56 3.09
C THR A 59 -3.52 5.71 4.43
N GLY A 60 -2.47 4.93 4.67
CA GLY A 60 -1.81 4.87 5.98
C GLY A 60 -0.92 6.07 6.31
N SER A 61 -0.56 6.89 5.33
CA SER A 61 0.20 8.13 5.50
C SER A 61 -0.20 9.19 4.47
N SER A 62 0.07 10.46 4.77
CA SER A 62 -0.06 11.53 3.80
C SER A 62 0.92 11.33 2.64
N PRO A 63 0.58 11.71 1.40
CA PRO A 63 1.48 11.61 0.26
C PRO A 63 2.85 12.23 0.54
N GLY A 64 3.91 11.50 0.18
CA GLY A 64 5.30 11.92 0.41
C GLY A 64 5.84 11.68 1.82
N GLN A 65 5.01 11.28 2.80
CA GLN A 65 5.46 10.91 4.15
C GLN A 65 5.71 9.42 4.27
N ASP A 66 6.67 9.07 5.13
CA ASP A 66 6.97 7.68 5.45
C ASP A 66 5.81 7.02 6.20
N LEU A 67 5.59 5.74 5.90
CA LEU A 67 4.54 4.93 6.51
C LEU A 67 5.16 3.98 7.53
N ARG A 68 4.69 4.00 8.78
CA ARG A 68 5.03 2.96 9.76
C ARG A 68 4.10 1.76 9.59
N PHE A 69 4.67 0.60 9.25
CA PHE A 69 3.89 -0.64 9.14
C PHE A 69 3.45 -1.12 10.52
N SER A 70 2.22 -1.62 10.60
CA SER A 70 1.63 -2.17 11.81
C SER A 70 0.57 -3.20 11.41
N PHE A 71 0.67 -4.41 11.95
CA PHE A 71 -0.32 -5.46 11.71
C PHE A 71 -1.71 -5.06 12.22
N GLU A 72 -1.79 -4.34 13.34
CA GLU A 72 -3.04 -3.81 13.88
C GLU A 72 -3.75 -2.89 12.87
N LYS A 73 -2.99 -2.04 12.17
CA LYS A 73 -3.57 -1.18 11.13
C LYS A 73 -4.03 -1.96 9.90
N VAL A 74 -3.32 -3.00 9.50
CA VAL A 74 -3.74 -3.89 8.41
C VAL A 74 -5.01 -4.67 8.79
N GLU A 75 -5.11 -5.14 10.03
CA GLU A 75 -6.30 -5.80 10.54
C GLU A 75 -7.51 -4.86 10.57
N SER A 76 -7.29 -3.59 10.92
CA SER A 76 -8.32 -2.55 10.85
C SER A 76 -8.83 -2.34 9.41
N THR A 77 -7.96 -2.31 8.40
CA THR A 77 -8.38 -2.22 6.99
C THR A 77 -9.09 -3.48 6.50
N TRP A 78 -8.72 -4.65 7.02
CA TRP A 78 -9.45 -5.90 6.77
C TRP A 78 -10.86 -5.90 7.35
N ASN A 79 -11.01 -5.48 8.60
CA ASN A 79 -12.32 -5.31 9.23
C ASN A 79 -13.21 -4.31 8.46
N PHE A 80 -12.61 -3.21 7.97
CA PHE A 80 -13.30 -2.23 7.13
C PHE A 80 -13.78 -2.85 5.80
N ALA A 81 -12.92 -3.58 5.10
CA ALA A 81 -13.30 -4.28 3.87
C ALA A 81 -14.43 -5.29 4.12
N ASN A 82 -14.36 -6.06 5.21
CA ASN A 82 -15.42 -6.97 5.61
C ASN A 82 -16.74 -6.22 5.92
N LYS A 83 -16.67 -5.01 6.46
CA LYS A 83 -17.87 -4.20 6.69
C LYS A 83 -18.53 -3.76 5.39
N ILE A 84 -17.74 -3.33 4.40
CA ILE A 84 -18.24 -3.03 3.06
C ILE A 84 -18.90 -4.28 2.47
N TRP A 85 -18.23 -5.43 2.56
CA TRP A 85 -18.77 -6.69 2.04
C TRP A 85 -20.12 -7.04 2.66
N ASN A 86 -20.24 -6.97 3.99
CA ASN A 86 -21.50 -7.23 4.69
C ASN A 86 -22.62 -6.26 4.27
N ALA A 87 -22.29 -4.98 4.06
CA ALA A 87 -23.26 -3.98 3.59
C ALA A 87 -23.73 -4.30 2.15
N SER A 88 -22.81 -4.61 1.24
CA SER A 88 -23.14 -5.02 -0.13
C SER A 88 -23.96 -6.30 -0.17
N ARG A 89 -23.59 -7.31 0.63
CA ARG A 89 -24.33 -8.57 0.76
C ARG A 89 -25.75 -8.32 1.26
N PHE A 90 -25.92 -7.48 2.28
CA PHE A 90 -27.25 -7.12 2.78
C PHE A 90 -28.10 -6.43 1.70
N ALA A 91 -27.55 -5.46 0.97
CA ALA A 91 -28.27 -4.78 -0.11
C ALA A 91 -28.71 -5.78 -1.20
N LEU A 92 -27.80 -6.63 -1.67
CA LEU A 92 -28.09 -7.62 -2.72
C LEU A 92 -29.16 -8.63 -2.30
N MET A 93 -29.13 -9.11 -1.05
CA MET A 93 -30.15 -10.02 -0.52
C MET A 93 -31.56 -9.41 -0.49
N ASN A 94 -31.66 -8.08 -0.39
CA ASN A 94 -32.95 -7.38 -0.29
C ASN A 94 -33.36 -6.67 -1.60
N MET A 95 -32.48 -6.63 -2.61
CA MET A 95 -32.76 -6.04 -3.93
C MET A 95 -33.17 -7.06 -4.99
N MET A 96 -32.96 -8.36 -4.76
CA MET A 96 -33.39 -9.44 -5.66
C MET A 96 -34.84 -9.90 -5.35
N VAL A 97 -35.79 -8.96 -5.36
CA VAL A 97 -37.23 -9.26 -5.47
C VAL A 97 -37.60 -9.45 -6.93
#